data_AF-A0A9D6DFK6-F1
#
_entry.id   AF-A0A9D6DFK6-F1
#
_cell.length_a   1.000
_cell.length_b   1.000
_cell.length_c   1.000
_cell.angle_alpha   90.00
_cell.angle_beta   90.00
_cell.angle_gamma   90.00
#
_symmetry.space_group_name_H-M   'P 1'
#
loop_
_entity.id
_entity.type
_entity.pdbx_description
1 polymer ?
#
loop_
_entity_poly.entity_id
_entity_poly.type
_entity_poly.pdbx_seq_one_letter_code
_entity_poly.pdbx_strand_id
1 'polypeptide(L)'
;HGVELNWPAFDQHIGRVLGDRETLHVLNHPARYKLSIEETVERARLIGRDGLALDAVEMTETGHRRPLYASGEIPLVKLATDDAHKPVHFGRAWIEVDAPRDRDAIIRAVRAGDFRLGFA
;
A
#
# COMPACT_ATOMS: atom_id res chain seq x y z
N HIS A 1 11.07 9.37 -3.02
CA HIS A 1 10.04 10.08 -3.81
C HIS A 1 8.90 9.11 -4.05
N GLY A 2 7.64 9.56 -4.04
CA GLY A 2 6.48 8.69 -4.27
C GLY A 2 5.63 9.24 -5.41
N VAL A 3 5.11 8.35 -6.25
CA VAL A 3 4.23 8.67 -7.38
C VAL A 3 3.03 7.73 -7.34
N GLU A 4 1.83 8.25 -7.57
CA GLU A 4 0.66 7.43 -7.80
C GLU A 4 0.48 7.17 -9.30
N LEU A 5 0.28 5.90 -9.66
CA LEU A 5 0.07 5.45 -11.03
C LEU A 5 -1.36 4.93 -11.20
N ASN A 6 -1.98 5.22 -12.33
CA ASN A 6 -3.23 4.57 -12.73
C ASN A 6 -2.93 3.27 -13.47
N TRP A 7 -3.55 2.17 -13.06
CA TRP A 7 -3.49 0.93 -13.81
C TRP A 7 -4.35 1.05 -15.09
N PRO A 8 -3.83 0.72 -16.28
CA PRO A 8 -4.52 1.03 -17.54
C PRO A 8 -5.71 0.11 -17.84
N ALA A 9 -5.73 -1.11 -17.30
CA ALA A 9 -6.74 -2.12 -17.66
C ALA A 9 -8.05 -1.98 -16.87
N PHE A 10 -8.01 -1.35 -15.69
CA PHE A 10 -9.17 -1.16 -14.81
C PHE A 10 -8.86 -0.11 -13.76
N ASP A 11 -9.89 0.47 -13.15
CA ASP A 11 -9.76 1.47 -12.09
C ASP A 11 -9.02 0.90 -10.88
N GLN A 12 -7.72 1.18 -10.80
CA GLN A 12 -6.86 0.83 -9.68
C GLN A 12 -5.68 1.77 -9.63
N HIS A 13 -5.46 2.39 -8.49
CA HIS A 13 -4.25 3.16 -8.24
C HIS A 13 -3.15 2.28 -7.65
N ILE A 14 -1.91 2.55 -8.06
CA ILE A 14 -0.71 1.89 -7.58
C ILE A 14 0.25 2.95 -7.04
N GLY A 15 0.56 2.86 -5.75
CA GLY A 15 1.61 3.66 -5.15
C GLY A 15 2.98 3.13 -5.56
N ARG A 16 3.83 4.00 -6.09
CA ARG A 16 5.23 3.68 -6.43
C ARG A 16 6.17 4.55 -5.60
N VAL A 17 6.85 3.94 -4.64
CA VAL A 17 7.84 4.62 -3.78
C VAL A 17 9.25 4.28 -4.25
N LEU A 18 10.01 5.31 -4.65
CA LEU A 18 11.34 5.19 -5.22
C LEU A 18 12.43 5.43 -4.16
N GLY A 19 13.25 4.39 -3.96
CA GLY A 19 14.58 4.47 -3.39
C GLY A 19 15.63 4.83 -4.44
N ASP A 20 16.89 4.53 -4.17
CA ASP A 20 17.99 4.67 -5.12
C ASP A 20 18.18 3.38 -5.94
N ARG A 21 17.99 2.22 -5.30
CA ARG A 21 18.04 0.90 -5.95
C ARG A 21 16.76 0.11 -5.76
N GLU A 22 16.01 0.41 -4.70
CA GLU A 22 14.76 -0.27 -4.39
C GLU A 22 13.55 0.52 -4.90
N THR A 23 12.48 -0.20 -5.21
CA THR A 23 11.17 0.38 -5.47
C THR A 23 10.12 -0.46 -4.74
N LEU A 24 9.20 0.22 -4.07
CA LEU A 24 8.02 -0.39 -3.44
C LEU A 24 6.80 -0.12 -4.30
N HIS A 25 6.03 -1.17 -4.64
CA HIS A 25 4.73 -1.05 -5.29
C HIS A 25 3.60 -1.43 -4.33
N VAL A 26 2.62 -0.54 -4.19
CA VAL A 26 1.52 -0.66 -3.25
C VAL A 26 0.19 -0.69 -4.01
N LEU A 27 -0.66 -1.67 -3.73
CA LEU A 27 -2.04 -1.65 -4.18
C LEU A 27 -2.82 -0.64 -3.31
N ASN A 28 -3.11 0.53 -3.88
CA ASN A 28 -3.72 1.62 -3.11
C ASN A 28 -5.21 1.37 -2.88
N HIS A 29 -5.64 1.69 -1.66
CA HIS A 29 -7.01 1.81 -1.16
C HIS A 29 -8.06 0.93 -1.87
N PRO A 30 -7.92 -0.42 -1.86
CA PRO A 30 -8.90 -1.32 -2.49
C PRO A 30 -10.33 -1.10 -1.97
N ALA A 31 -10.47 -0.61 -0.74
CA ALA A 31 -11.72 -0.16 -0.12
C ALA A 31 -12.50 0.86 -0.98
N ARG A 32 -11.80 1.80 -1.63
CA ARG A 32 -12.42 2.82 -2.49
C ARG A 32 -13.16 2.19 -3.67
N TYR A 33 -12.68 1.05 -4.16
CA TYR A 33 -13.28 0.30 -5.26
C TYR A 33 -14.28 -0.77 -4.78
N LYS A 34 -14.55 -0.86 -3.47
CA LYS A 34 -15.48 -1.81 -2.84
C LYS A 34 -15.18 -3.28 -3.15
N LEU A 35 -13.90 -3.61 -3.31
CA LEU A 35 -13.49 -4.97 -3.67
C LEU A 35 -13.68 -5.94 -2.52
N SER A 36 -14.11 -7.16 -2.82
CA SER A 36 -13.98 -8.29 -1.92
C SER A 36 -12.51 -8.68 -1.72
N ILE A 37 -12.24 -9.59 -0.77
CA ILE A 37 -10.90 -10.20 -0.61
C ILE A 37 -10.47 -10.88 -1.91
N GLU A 38 -11.34 -11.69 -2.49
CA GLU A 38 -11.08 -12.46 -3.71
C GLU A 38 -10.79 -11.53 -4.90
N GLU A 39 -11.58 -10.47 -5.07
CA GLU A 39 -11.36 -9.47 -6.12
C GLU A 39 -10.05 -8.71 -5.91
N THR A 40 -9.69 -8.40 -4.66
CA THR A 40 -8.42 -7.76 -4.32
C THR A 40 -7.23 -8.65 -4.69
N VAL A 41 -7.32 -9.95 -4.36
CA VAL A 41 -6.31 -10.95 -4.71
C VAL A 41 -6.19 -11.11 -6.23
N GLU A 42 -7.32 -11.21 -6.94
CA GLU A 42 -7.29 -11.37 -8.39
C GLU A 42 -6.72 -10.12 -9.07
N ARG A 43 -7.07 -8.90 -8.62
CA ARG A 43 -6.43 -7.68 -9.14
C ARG A 43 -4.93 -7.70 -8.94
N ALA A 44 -4.45 -8.03 -7.74
CA ALA A 44 -3.02 -8.12 -7.47
C ALA A 44 -2.32 -9.15 -8.37
N ARG A 45 -2.98 -10.30 -8.60
CA ARG A 45 -2.49 -11.34 -9.50
C ARG A 45 -2.45 -10.90 -10.96
N LEU A 46 -3.48 -10.21 -11.46
CA LEU A 46 -3.51 -9.69 -12.83
C LEU A 46 -2.39 -8.67 -13.06
N ILE A 47 -2.23 -7.71 -12.15
CA ILE A 47 -1.15 -6.72 -12.19
C ILE A 47 0.23 -7.40 -12.20
N GLY A 48 0.40 -8.43 -11.35
CA GLY A 48 1.62 -9.24 -11.32
C GLY A 48 1.90 -9.99 -12.62
N ARG A 49 0.87 -10.56 -13.27
CA ARG A 49 1.02 -11.23 -14.57
C ARG A 49 1.44 -10.27 -15.69
N ASP A 50 1.01 -9.01 -15.60
CA ASP A 50 1.33 -7.96 -16.56
C ASP A 50 2.69 -7.29 -16.28
N GLY A 51 3.48 -7.85 -15.36
CA GLY A 51 4.88 -7.50 -15.15
C GLY A 51 5.17 -6.55 -13.99
N LEU A 52 4.15 -6.19 -13.18
CA LEU A 52 4.35 -5.33 -12.01
C LEU A 52 4.12 -6.13 -10.71
N ALA A 53 5.21 -6.54 -10.07
CA ALA A 53 5.14 -7.18 -8.76
C ALA A 53 4.73 -6.16 -7.69
N LEU A 54 3.63 -6.45 -6.98
CA LEU A 54 3.16 -5.67 -5.84
C LEU A 54 3.79 -6.20 -4.56
N ASP A 55 4.21 -5.30 -3.68
CA ASP A 55 4.82 -5.62 -2.40
C ASP A 55 3.80 -5.53 -1.25
N ALA A 56 2.87 -4.58 -1.37
CA ALA A 56 1.98 -4.21 -0.29
C ALA A 56 0.57 -3.86 -0.78
N VAL A 57 -0.36 -3.83 0.17
CA VAL A 57 -1.74 -3.37 -0.01
C VAL A 57 -2.09 -2.42 1.13
N GLU A 58 -2.80 -1.34 0.80
CA GLU A 58 -3.36 -0.48 1.83
C GLU A 58 -4.57 -1.15 2.48
N MET A 59 -4.60 -1.16 3.81
CA MET A 59 -5.75 -1.61 4.60
C MET A 59 -6.52 -0.45 5.22
N THR A 60 -6.33 0.75 4.68
CA THR A 60 -7.01 1.98 5.08
C THR A 60 -7.72 2.62 3.90
N GLU A 61 -8.68 3.49 4.21
CA GLU A 61 -9.29 4.41 3.25
C GLU A 61 -9.30 5.81 3.86
N THR A 62 -8.52 6.72 3.30
CA THR A 62 -8.38 8.09 3.84
C THR A 62 -8.05 8.08 5.35
N GLY A 63 -7.16 7.18 5.74
CA GLY A 63 -6.74 6.95 7.13
C GLY A 63 -7.64 6.08 8.00
N HIS A 64 -8.86 5.74 7.57
CA HIS A 64 -9.72 4.87 8.36
C HIS A 64 -9.40 3.40 8.10
N ARG A 65 -9.19 2.63 9.16
CA ARG A 65 -8.94 1.19 9.05
C ARG A 65 -10.12 0.47 8.37
N ARG A 66 -9.78 -0.48 7.51
CA ARG A 66 -10.71 -1.35 6.79
C ARG A 66 -10.29 -2.80 7.05
N PRO A 67 -10.80 -3.44 8.12
CA PRO A 67 -10.32 -4.76 8.58
C PRO A 67 -10.34 -5.86 7.52
N LEU A 68 -11.26 -5.79 6.55
CA LEU A 68 -11.35 -6.71 5.42
C LEU A 68 -10.02 -6.86 4.69
N TYR A 69 -9.30 -5.76 4.46
CA TYR A 69 -8.04 -5.75 3.71
C TYR A 69 -6.80 -6.06 4.56
N ALA A 70 -6.98 -6.19 5.87
CA ALA A 70 -5.97 -6.73 6.77
C ALA A 70 -5.96 -8.28 6.78
N SER A 71 -6.87 -8.93 6.04
CA SER A 71 -6.92 -10.40 5.94
C SER A 71 -5.60 -10.98 5.43
N GLY A 72 -5.18 -12.08 6.05
CA GLY A 72 -4.03 -12.88 5.62
C GLY A 72 -4.23 -13.59 4.28
N GLU A 73 -5.47 -13.68 3.78
CA GLU A 73 -5.77 -14.22 2.46
C GLU A 73 -5.24 -13.34 1.32
N ILE A 74 -5.04 -12.04 1.58
CA ILE A 74 -4.37 -11.15 0.63
C ILE A 74 -2.85 -11.30 0.87
N PRO A 75 -2.07 -11.87 -0.06
CA PRO A 75 -0.67 -12.22 0.18
C PRO A 75 0.29 -11.03 -0.07
N LEU A 76 -0.04 -9.87 0.48
CA LEU A 76 0.72 -8.62 0.38
C LEU A 76 0.92 -8.00 1.76
N VAL A 77 2.01 -7.26 1.97
CA VAL A 77 2.26 -6.50 3.20
C VAL A 77 1.12 -5.50 3.48
N LYS A 78 0.71 -5.33 4.74
CA LYS A 78 -0.42 -4.46 5.11
C LYS A 78 0.06 -3.07 5.50
N LEU A 79 -0.26 -2.07 4.70
CA LEU A 79 0.09 -0.68 4.98
C LEU A 79 -1.10 0.11 5.49
N ALA A 80 -0.80 1.03 6.40
CA ALA A 80 -1.71 2.06 6.86
C ALA A 80 -1.23 3.41 6.33
N THR A 81 -2.11 4.09 5.59
CA THR A 81 -1.85 5.41 5.02
C THR A 81 -3.07 6.30 5.22
N ASP A 82 -2.83 7.60 5.40
CA ASP A 82 -3.89 8.58 5.55
C ASP A 82 -4.53 9.02 4.22
N ASP A 83 -3.90 8.67 3.08
CA ASP A 83 -4.30 9.03 1.72
C ASP A 83 -4.82 10.49 1.65
N ALA A 84 -4.02 11.40 2.21
CA ALA A 84 -4.51 12.72 2.57
C ALA A 84 -4.64 13.67 1.37
N HIS A 85 -5.89 13.96 1.02
CA HIS A 85 -6.27 14.96 0.02
C HIS A 85 -6.72 16.31 0.61
N LYS A 86 -6.95 16.36 1.94
CA LYS A 86 -7.42 17.55 2.67
C LYS A 86 -6.76 17.59 4.05
N PRO A 87 -6.60 18.77 4.69
CA PRO A 87 -5.98 18.88 6.01
C PRO A 87 -6.60 17.99 7.08
N VAL A 88 -7.92 17.77 7.02
CA VAL A 88 -8.64 16.90 7.96
C VAL A 88 -8.26 15.42 7.85
N HIS A 89 -7.54 15.02 6.80
CA HIS A 89 -7.06 13.64 6.61
C HIS A 89 -5.69 13.42 7.25
N PHE A 90 -4.88 14.47 7.46
CA PHE A 90 -3.49 14.33 7.89
C PHE A 90 -3.37 13.57 9.20
N GLY A 91 -2.46 12.58 9.23
CA GLY A 91 -2.07 11.88 10.44
C GLY A 91 -3.09 10.87 10.95
N ARG A 92 -4.15 10.57 10.19
CA ARG A 92 -5.14 9.55 10.58
C ARG A 92 -4.57 8.12 10.59
N ALA A 93 -3.58 7.85 9.75
CA ALA A 93 -2.90 6.57 9.68
C ALA A 93 -1.48 6.71 9.12
N TRP A 94 -0.56 5.91 9.64
CA TRP A 94 0.84 5.89 9.21
C TRP A 94 1.49 4.54 9.50
N ILE A 95 2.71 4.37 9.02
CA ILE A 95 3.63 3.32 9.47
C ILE A 95 4.83 3.94 10.16
N GLU A 96 5.36 3.26 11.15
CA GLU A 96 6.62 3.60 11.81
C GLU A 96 7.64 2.51 11.53
N VAL A 97 8.72 2.87 10.85
CA VAL A 97 9.78 1.95 10.43
C VAL A 97 11.04 2.28 11.22
N ASP A 98 11.59 1.29 11.90
CA ASP A 98 12.89 1.41 12.55
C ASP A 98 13.98 0.98 11.58
N ALA A 99 14.49 1.95 10.82
CA ALA A 99 15.54 1.74 9.83
C ALA A 99 16.44 2.99 9.78
N PRO A 100 17.69 2.85 9.27
CA PRO A 100 18.47 4.02 8.89
C PRO A 100 17.65 4.95 8.01
N ARG A 101 17.92 6.27 8.10
CA ARG A 101 17.26 7.30 7.29
C ARG A 101 17.76 7.27 5.83
N ASP A 102 17.57 6.12 5.21
CA ASP A 102 17.95 5.74 3.86
C ASP A 102 16.73 5.10 3.19
N ARG A 103 16.45 5.47 1.94
CA ARG A 103 15.21 5.06 1.27
C ARG A 103 15.19 3.57 0.96
N ASP A 104 16.32 3.00 0.57
CA ASP A 104 16.41 1.58 0.24
C ASP A 104 16.31 0.71 1.51
N ALA A 105 16.89 1.16 2.62
CA ALA A 105 16.73 0.50 3.92
C ALA A 105 15.27 0.53 4.39
N ILE A 106 14.59 1.67 4.29
CA ILE A 106 13.18 1.80 4.65
C ILE A 106 12.31 0.90 3.77
N ILE A 107 12.50 0.91 2.45
CA ILE A 107 11.71 0.08 1.53
C ILE A 107 11.89 -1.42 1.83
N ARG A 108 13.12 -1.86 2.10
CA ARG A 108 13.38 -3.27 2.47
C ARG A 108 12.71 -3.66 3.77
N ALA A 109 12.77 -2.81 4.81
CA ALA A 109 12.07 -3.05 6.06
C ALA A 109 10.54 -3.12 5.85
N VAL A 110 9.99 -2.23 5.04
CA VAL A 110 8.56 -2.27 4.68
C VAL A 110 8.19 -3.56 3.96
N ARG A 111 8.97 -3.99 2.94
CA ARG A 111 8.74 -5.25 2.23
C ARG A 111 8.83 -6.49 3.15
N ALA A 112 9.67 -6.42 4.18
CA ALA A 112 9.80 -7.48 5.18
C ALA A 112 8.64 -7.51 6.22
N GLY A 113 7.81 -6.46 6.27
CA GLY A 113 6.80 -6.31 7.32
C GLY A 113 7.35 -5.74 8.64
N ASP A 114 8.59 -5.23 8.64
CA ASP A 114 9.31 -4.75 9.83
C ASP A 114 8.94 -3.30 10.15
N PHE A 115 7.69 -3.08 10.53
CA PHE A 115 7.18 -1.77 10.94
C PHE A 115 5.98 -1.90 11.86
N ARG A 116 5.62 -0.78 12.51
CA ARG A 116 4.41 -0.67 13.32
C ARG A 116 3.37 0.16 12.60
N LEU A 117 2.11 -0.14 12.87
CA LEU A 117 0.95 0.57 12.32
C LEU A 117 0.47 1.61 13.32
N GLY A 118 0.23 2.83 12.87
CA GLY A 118 -0.31 3.92 13.67
C GLY A 118 -1.65 4.41 13.13
N PHE A 119 -2.54 4.82 14.05
CA PHE A 119 -3.86 5.35 13.77
C PHE A 119 -4.21 6.44 14.80
N ALA A 120 -4.99 7.46 14.40
CA ALA A 120 -5.46 8.55 15.26
C ALA A 120 -6.97 8.79 15.12
#